data_AF-A0AAV5SE87-F1
#
_entry.id   AF-A0AAV5SE87-F1
#
_cell.length_a   1.000
_cell.length_b   1.000
_cell.length_c   1.000
_cell.angle_alpha   90.00
_cell.angle_beta   90.00
_cell.angle_gamma   90.00
#
_symmetry.space_group_name_H-M   'P 1'
#
loop_
_entity.id
_entity.type
_entity.pdbx_description
1 polymer ?
#
loop_
_entity_poly.entity_id
_entity_poly.type
_entity_poly.pdbx_seq_one_letter_code
_entity_poly.pdbx_strand_id
1 'polypeptide(L)'
;MESIGVWIFPFLTSLFGLGAVLIPYSVAVRNGHVPAVIPFISDCGIFAPEKCFFSLFLNLTALFLAISVYLRHRQIVGFYGSQMRRRWRTISLSLMIMGVIAAFCTSAVGSFSARETMLGHAISAMGTFNLITIYIWGQVALSFVLEPRFVCLFH
;
A
#
# COMPACT_ATOMS: atom_id res chain seq x y z
N MET A 1 -10.60 -6.05 -22.86
CA MET A 1 -10.39 -6.66 -21.53
C MET A 1 -11.59 -6.29 -20.71
N GLU A 2 -12.48 -7.25 -20.46
CA GLU A 2 -13.69 -7.00 -19.67
C GLU A 2 -13.33 -6.42 -18.31
N SER A 3 -14.10 -5.43 -17.88
CA SER A 3 -13.88 -4.55 -16.72
C SER A 3 -14.07 -5.24 -15.36
N ILE A 4 -14.04 -6.56 -15.31
CA ILE A 4 -14.36 -7.36 -14.13
C ILE A 4 -13.11 -7.51 -13.26
N GLY A 5 -13.11 -6.82 -12.12
CA GLY A 5 -12.32 -7.18 -10.95
C GLY A 5 -11.07 -6.34 -10.64
N VAL A 6 -10.63 -5.38 -11.45
CA VAL A 6 -9.39 -4.62 -11.15
C VAL A 6 -9.49 -3.81 -9.84
N TRP A 7 -10.71 -3.42 -9.46
CA TRP A 7 -11.00 -2.73 -8.20
C TRP A 7 -10.87 -3.64 -6.95
N ILE A 8 -10.79 -4.97 -7.12
CA ILE A 8 -10.63 -5.90 -6.00
C ILE A 8 -9.26 -5.78 -5.34
N PHE A 9 -8.21 -5.50 -6.12
CA PHE A 9 -6.84 -5.45 -5.62
C PHE A 9 -6.61 -4.32 -4.60
N PRO A 10 -7.01 -3.05 -4.86
CA PRO A 10 -6.87 -2.00 -3.86
C PRO A 10 -7.77 -2.26 -2.65
N PHE A 11 -8.95 -2.85 -2.84
CA PHE A 11 -9.82 -3.25 -1.74
C PHE A 11 -9.15 -4.32 -0.86
N LEU A 12 -8.55 -5.35 -1.44
CA LEU A 12 -7.80 -6.38 -0.72
C LEU A 12 -6.59 -5.79 0.01
N THR A 13 -5.84 -4.87 -0.62
CA THR A 13 -4.76 -4.13 0.07
C THR A 13 -5.26 -3.45 1.34
N SER A 14 -6.39 -2.73 1.27
CA SER A 14 -6.96 -2.08 2.45
C SER A 14 -7.47 -3.09 3.49
N LEU A 15 -8.13 -4.17 3.05
CA LEU A 15 -8.66 -5.21 3.94
C LEU A 15 -7.54 -5.90 4.72
N PHE A 16 -6.50 -6.37 4.04
CA PHE A 16 -5.36 -7.03 4.69
C PHE A 16 -4.53 -6.04 5.51
N GLY A 17 -4.43 -4.77 5.09
CA GLY A 17 -3.75 -3.73 5.85
C GLY A 17 -4.46 -3.41 7.16
N LEU A 18 -5.80 -3.33 7.14
CA LEU A 18 -6.60 -3.20 8.37
C LEU A 18 -6.50 -4.45 9.23
N GLY A 19 -6.52 -5.64 8.62
CA GLY A 19 -6.30 -6.91 9.32
C GLY A 19 -4.94 -6.97 10.03
N ALA A 20 -3.89 -6.44 9.40
CA ALA A 20 -2.54 -6.36 9.96
C ALA A 20 -2.46 -5.47 11.20
N VAL A 21 -3.42 -4.57 11.42
CA VAL A 21 -3.49 -3.74 12.62
C VAL A 21 -4.41 -4.36 13.65
N LEU A 22 -5.66 -4.67 13.25
CA LEU A 22 -6.72 -5.04 14.17
C LEU A 22 -6.53 -6.42 14.81
N ILE A 23 -6.09 -7.41 14.02
CA ILE A 23 -5.96 -8.80 14.49
C ILE A 23 -4.81 -8.95 15.49
N PRO A 24 -3.55 -8.58 15.17
CA PRO A 24 -2.45 -8.73 16.12
C PRO A 24 -2.63 -7.85 17.35
N TYR A 25 -3.25 -6.66 17.22
CA TYR A 25 -3.60 -5.83 18.38
C TYR A 25 -4.62 -6.53 19.30
N SER A 26 -5.69 -7.09 18.73
CA SER A 26 -6.70 -7.81 19.52
C SER A 26 -6.12 -9.02 20.25
N VAL A 27 -5.19 -9.74 19.62
CA VAL A 27 -4.50 -10.88 20.23
C VAL A 27 -3.53 -10.41 21.31
N ALA A 28 -2.75 -9.35 21.07
CA ALA A 28 -1.82 -8.80 22.03
C ALA A 28 -2.51 -8.26 23.29
N VAL A 29 -3.67 -7.62 23.15
CA VAL A 29 -4.49 -7.16 24.28
C VAL A 29 -5.05 -8.35 25.08
N ARG A 30 -5.54 -9.39 24.40
CA ARG A 30 -6.03 -10.61 25.08
C ARG A 30 -4.93 -11.34 25.86
N ASN A 31 -3.70 -11.33 25.35
CA ASN A 31 -2.56 -11.95 26.01
C ASN A 31 -1.90 -11.05 27.07
N GLY A 32 -2.36 -9.81 27.24
CA GLY A 32 -1.79 -8.85 28.20
C GLY A 32 -0.41 -8.30 27.81
N HIS A 33 0.00 -8.45 26.54
CA HIS A 33 1.30 -7.98 26.05
C HIS A 33 1.33 -6.47 25.76
N VAL A 34 0.17 -5.85 25.50
CA VAL A 34 0.03 -4.42 25.17
C VAL A 34 -1.15 -3.82 25.96
N PRO A 35 -1.02 -2.61 26.52
CA PRO A 35 -2.14 -1.94 27.19
C PRO A 35 -3.28 -1.62 26.22
N ALA A 36 -4.52 -1.90 26.63
CA ALA A 36 -5.72 -1.67 25.82
C ALA A 36 -6.01 -0.19 25.52
N VAL A 37 -5.33 0.74 26.18
CA VAL A 37 -5.62 2.18 26.13
C VAL A 37 -4.87 2.89 25.00
N ILE A 38 -3.68 2.41 24.62
CA ILE A 38 -2.84 3.04 23.58
C ILE A 38 -2.40 1.99 22.57
N PRO A 39 -2.84 2.05 21.30
CA PRO A 39 -2.50 1.06 20.29
C PRO A 39 -1.07 1.26 19.77
N PHE A 40 -0.08 0.70 20.49
CA PHE A 40 1.28 0.58 19.99
C PHE A 40 1.39 -0.65 19.07
N ILE A 41 1.05 -0.45 17.79
CA ILE A 41 1.04 -1.51 16.77
C ILE A 41 2.44 -2.11 16.56
N SER A 42 3.50 -1.31 16.74
CA SER A 42 4.89 -1.79 16.61
C SER A 42 5.23 -2.88 17.65
N ASP A 43 4.67 -2.78 18.85
CA ASP A 43 4.91 -3.74 19.94
C ASP A 43 4.18 -5.07 19.70
N CYS A 44 3.11 -5.06 18.90
CA CYS A 44 2.39 -6.27 18.49
C CYS A 44 3.24 -7.16 17.55
N GLY A 45 4.38 -6.68 17.06
CA GLY A 45 5.35 -7.43 16.25
C GLY A 45 6.42 -8.17 17.06
N ILE A 46 6.36 -8.13 18.40
CA ILE A 46 7.45 -8.60 19.27
C ILE A 46 7.29 -10.06 19.69
N PHE A 47 6.10 -10.48 20.13
CA PHE A 47 5.88 -11.83 20.67
C PHE A 47 5.03 -12.70 19.71
N ALA A 48 5.21 -14.01 19.82
CA ALA A 48 4.31 -14.96 19.17
C ALA A 48 3.08 -15.20 20.07
N PRO A 49 1.87 -15.40 19.52
CA PRO A 49 1.56 -15.63 18.09
C PRO A 49 1.26 -14.37 17.25
N GLU A 50 1.10 -13.20 17.85
CA GLU A 50 0.67 -11.96 17.18
C GLU A 50 1.64 -11.49 16.08
N LYS A 51 2.95 -11.65 16.27
CA LYS A 51 3.98 -11.35 15.24
C LYS A 51 3.74 -12.14 13.95
N CYS A 52 3.30 -13.40 14.04
CA CYS A 52 3.05 -14.22 12.86
C CYS A 52 1.85 -13.71 12.07
N PHE A 53 0.78 -13.31 12.75
CA PHE A 53 -0.37 -12.68 12.09
C PHE A 53 0.03 -11.34 11.47
N PHE A 54 0.72 -10.48 12.22
CA PHE A 54 1.21 -9.20 11.72
C PHE A 54 2.03 -9.36 10.43
N SER A 55 2.99 -10.30 10.42
CA SER A 55 3.82 -10.61 9.27
C SER A 55 3.01 -11.13 8.07
N LEU A 56 2.10 -12.07 8.30
CA LEU A 56 1.26 -12.65 7.26
C LEU A 56 0.40 -11.58 6.57
N PHE A 57 -0.31 -10.78 7.37
CA PHE A 57 -1.22 -9.76 6.84
C PHE A 57 -0.46 -8.62 6.14
N LEU A 58 0.70 -8.18 6.66
CA LEU A 58 1.52 -7.17 5.96
C LEU A 58 2.13 -7.68 4.66
N ASN A 59 2.57 -8.95 4.60
CA ASN A 59 3.08 -9.53 3.36
C ASN A 59 1.98 -9.67 2.30
N LEU A 60 0.77 -10.05 2.69
CA LEU A 60 -0.39 -10.03 1.79
C LEU A 60 -0.72 -8.61 1.32
N THR A 61 -0.70 -7.64 2.24
CA THR A 61 -0.88 -6.21 1.92
C THR A 61 0.15 -5.74 0.89
N ALA A 62 1.42 -6.09 1.08
CA ALA A 62 2.50 -5.77 0.16
C ALA A 62 2.28 -6.37 -1.23
N LEU A 63 1.88 -7.64 -1.31
CA LEU A 63 1.58 -8.32 -2.58
C LEU A 63 0.45 -7.60 -3.33
N PHE A 64 -0.68 -7.36 -2.67
CA PHE A 64 -1.82 -6.70 -3.31
C PHE A 64 -1.53 -5.24 -3.63
N LEU A 65 -0.70 -4.54 -2.84
CA LEU A 65 -0.26 -3.18 -3.12
C LEU A 65 0.58 -3.14 -4.41
N ALA A 66 1.55 -4.05 -4.57
CA ALA A 66 2.36 -4.11 -5.78
C ALA A 66 1.51 -4.35 -7.04
N ILE A 67 0.55 -5.27 -6.95
CA ILE A 67 -0.40 -5.55 -8.04
C ILE A 67 -1.27 -4.31 -8.33
N SER A 68 -1.82 -3.67 -7.30
CA SER A 68 -2.66 -2.47 -7.44
C SER A 68 -1.93 -1.33 -8.11
N VAL A 69 -0.68 -1.06 -7.70
CA VAL A 69 0.18 -0.02 -8.26
C VAL A 69 0.49 -0.29 -9.73
N TYR A 70 0.83 -1.54 -10.07
CA TYR A 70 1.09 -1.96 -11.45
C TYR A 70 -0.16 -1.80 -12.33
N LEU A 71 -1.31 -2.30 -11.87
CA LEU A 71 -2.56 -2.21 -12.61
C LEU A 71 -2.99 -0.75 -12.80
N ARG A 72 -2.80 0.11 -11.79
CA ARG A 72 -3.10 1.55 -11.91
C ARG A 72 -2.26 2.21 -13.00
N HIS A 73 -0.97 1.90 -13.08
CA HIS A 73 -0.11 2.40 -14.17
C HIS A 73 -0.59 1.91 -15.54
N ARG A 74 -0.91 0.61 -15.66
CA ARG A 74 -1.42 0.02 -16.91
C ARG A 74 -2.76 0.62 -17.33
N GLN A 75 -3.67 0.91 -16.39
CA GLN A 75 -4.93 1.60 -16.66
C GLN A 75 -4.70 3.00 -17.20
N ILE A 76 -3.80 3.78 -16.58
CA ILE A 76 -3.48 5.14 -17.04
C ILE A 76 -2.91 5.11 -18.47
N VAL A 77 -1.93 4.23 -18.72
CA VAL A 77 -1.31 4.12 -20.05
C VAL A 77 -2.26 3.52 -21.08
N GLY A 78 -3.12 2.57 -20.70
CA GLY A 78 -4.09 1.95 -21.61
C GLY A 78 -5.22 2.91 -22.01
N PHE A 79 -5.72 3.70 -21.06
CA PHE A 79 -6.85 4.59 -21.29
C PHE A 79 -6.44 5.92 -21.94
N TYR A 80 -5.32 6.52 -21.48
CA TYR A 80 -4.87 7.83 -21.96
C TYR A 80 -3.72 7.74 -22.97
N GLY A 81 -3.15 6.56 -23.23
CA GLY A 81 -1.88 6.39 -23.94
C GLY A 81 -1.75 7.07 -25.31
N SER A 82 -2.85 7.19 -26.07
CA SER A 82 -2.86 7.86 -27.38
C SER A 82 -2.89 9.39 -27.27
N GLN A 83 -3.43 9.95 -26.19
CA GLN A 83 -3.59 11.40 -25.97
C GLN A 83 -2.60 11.96 -24.93
N MET A 84 -1.85 11.08 -24.26
CA MET A 84 -1.04 11.44 -23.10
C MET A 84 0.36 11.90 -23.51
N ARG A 85 0.72 13.13 -23.12
CA ARG A 85 2.08 13.66 -23.31
C ARG A 85 3.11 12.73 -22.67
N ARG A 86 4.26 12.57 -23.34
CA ARG A 86 5.39 11.72 -22.88
C ARG A 86 5.79 11.98 -21.42
N ARG A 87 5.74 13.25 -20.96
CA ARG A 87 6.02 13.64 -19.57
C ARG A 87 5.11 12.94 -18.55
N TRP A 88 3.80 12.89 -18.79
CA TRP A 88 2.84 12.26 -17.88
C TRP A 88 3.05 10.75 -17.82
N ARG A 89 3.46 10.14 -18.93
CA ARG A 89 3.81 8.71 -18.99
C ARG A 89 5.03 8.39 -18.14
N THR A 90 6.06 9.23 -18.21
CA THR A 90 7.23 9.11 -17.34
C THR A 90 6.85 9.27 -15.87
N ILE A 91 6.03 10.28 -15.52
CA ILE A 91 5.57 10.48 -14.13
C ILE A 91 4.77 9.27 -13.62
N SER A 92 3.84 8.74 -14.43
CA SER A 92 3.07 7.54 -14.07
C SER A 92 3.98 6.32 -13.87
N LEU A 93 5.02 6.15 -14.70
CA LEU A 93 6.00 5.08 -14.53
C LEU A 93 6.84 5.26 -13.25
N SER A 94 7.29 6.48 -12.95
CA SER A 94 8.02 6.80 -11.73
C SER A 94 7.19 6.48 -10.49
N LEU A 95 5.90 6.86 -10.48
CA LEU A 95 4.98 6.53 -9.39
C LEU A 95 4.78 5.01 -9.26
N MET A 96 4.71 4.29 -10.38
CA MET A 96 4.63 2.82 -10.34
C MET A 96 5.85 2.22 -9.64
N ILE A 97 7.06 2.63 -10.03
CA ILE A 97 8.31 2.16 -9.43
C ILE A 97 8.34 2.49 -7.94
N MET A 98 7.98 3.71 -7.56
CA MET A 98 7.91 4.11 -6.15
C MET A 98 6.92 3.27 -5.34
N GLY A 99 5.74 2.99 -5.89
CA GLY A 99 4.75 2.15 -5.20
C GLY A 99 5.19 0.68 -5.09
N VAL A 100 5.96 0.14 -6.04
CA VAL A 100 6.57 -1.19 -5.94
C VAL A 100 7.66 -1.22 -4.86
N ILE A 101 8.51 -0.18 -4.78
CA ILE A 101 9.49 -0.05 -3.69
C ILE A 101 8.76 0.06 -2.34
N ALA A 102 7.66 0.80 -2.28
CA ALA A 102 6.83 0.90 -1.08
C ALA A 102 6.24 -0.45 -0.65
N ALA A 103 5.79 -1.27 -1.59
CA ALA A 103 5.34 -2.63 -1.33
C ALA A 103 6.47 -3.52 -0.78
N PHE A 104 7.68 -3.41 -1.34
CA PHE A 104 8.85 -4.10 -0.79
C PHE A 104 9.14 -3.66 0.65
N CYS A 105 9.14 -2.36 0.93
CA CYS A 105 9.29 -1.84 2.29
C CYS A 105 8.20 -2.40 3.23
N THR A 106 6.95 -2.48 2.76
CA THR A 106 5.82 -3.01 3.55
C THR A 106 6.04 -4.49 3.91
N SER A 107 6.52 -5.30 2.97
CA SER A 107 6.89 -6.70 3.23
C SER A 107 8.06 -6.82 4.21
N ALA A 108 9.04 -5.92 4.10
CA ALA A 108 10.17 -5.86 5.02
C ALA A 108 9.74 -5.48 6.45
N VAL A 109 8.75 -4.59 6.63
CA VAL A 109 8.17 -4.27 7.97
C VAL A 109 7.59 -5.53 8.63
N GLY A 110 6.85 -6.35 7.87
CA GLY A 110 6.28 -7.59 8.39
C GLY A 110 7.33 -8.67 8.67
N SER A 111 8.48 -8.62 8.01
CA SER A 111 9.54 -9.64 8.13
C SER A 111 10.59 -9.29 9.18
N PHE A 112 10.87 -8.00 9.39
CA PHE A 112 11.82 -7.53 10.41
C PHE A 112 11.14 -7.36 11.77
N SER A 113 11.63 -8.14 12.73
CA SER A 113 11.21 -8.11 14.13
C SER A 113 11.66 -6.81 14.79
N ALA A 114 10.73 -6.06 15.40
CA ALA A 114 11.06 -4.82 16.12
C ALA A 114 12.06 -5.05 17.28
N ARG A 115 12.08 -6.25 17.87
CA ARG A 115 13.01 -6.61 18.96
C ARG A 115 14.42 -6.94 18.50
N GLU A 116 14.56 -7.67 17.40
CA GLU A 116 15.86 -8.22 16.95
C GLU A 116 16.52 -7.31 15.92
N THR A 117 15.73 -6.64 15.08
CA THR A 117 16.19 -5.85 13.94
C THR A 117 15.51 -4.48 13.91
N MET A 118 15.53 -3.76 15.04
CA MET A 118 14.86 -2.46 15.21
C MET A 118 15.24 -1.44 14.14
N LEU A 119 16.53 -1.33 13.79
CA LEU A 119 16.98 -0.41 12.73
C LEU A 119 16.36 -0.78 11.37
N GLY A 120 16.36 -2.08 11.02
CA GLY A 120 15.75 -2.58 9.79
C GLY A 120 14.25 -2.33 9.75
N HIS A 121 13.56 -2.58 10.87
CA HIS A 121 12.12 -2.32 11.03
C HIS A 121 11.79 -0.82 10.93
N ALA A 122 12.57 0.05 11.57
CA ALA A 122 12.36 1.49 11.53
C ALA A 122 12.57 2.06 10.11
N ILE A 123 13.64 1.65 9.42
CA ILE A 123 13.91 2.09 8.04
C ILE A 123 12.81 1.61 7.10
N SER A 124 12.38 0.34 7.20
CA SER A 124 11.31 -0.17 6.34
C SER A 124 9.96 0.48 6.65
N ALA A 125 9.67 0.77 7.92
CA ALA A 125 8.44 1.46 8.32
C ALA A 125 8.41 2.90 7.78
N MET A 126 9.49 3.65 8.01
CA MET A 126 9.63 5.01 7.46
C MET A 126 9.56 5.01 5.93
N GLY A 127 10.25 4.07 5.27
CA GLY A 127 10.20 3.92 3.81
C GLY A 127 8.78 3.66 3.31
N THR A 128 8.04 2.77 3.98
CA THR A 128 6.65 2.46 3.67
C THR A 128 5.76 3.71 3.75
N PHE A 129 5.76 4.41 4.89
CA PHE A 129 4.92 5.60 5.07
C PHE A 129 5.25 6.71 4.06
N ASN A 130 6.53 7.03 3.87
CA ASN A 130 6.94 8.11 2.98
C ASN A 130 6.63 7.80 1.50
N LEU A 131 6.99 6.59 1.02
CA LEU A 131 6.79 6.23 -0.38
C LEU A 131 5.31 6.05 -0.72
N ILE A 132 4.51 5.44 0.16
CA ILE A 132 3.06 5.35 -0.04
C ILE A 132 2.43 6.74 -0.05
N THR A 133 2.83 7.64 0.86
CA THR A 133 2.31 9.02 0.89
C THR A 133 2.60 9.74 -0.42
N ILE A 134 3.85 9.72 -0.89
CA ILE A 134 4.22 10.35 -2.16
C ILE A 134 3.47 9.70 -3.33
N TYR A 135 3.31 8.37 -3.33
CA TYR A 135 2.54 7.65 -4.33
C TYR A 135 1.08 8.13 -4.38
N ILE A 136 0.39 8.18 -3.24
CA ILE A 136 -1.01 8.58 -3.15
C ILE A 136 -1.18 10.02 -3.66
N TRP A 137 -0.40 10.97 -3.14
CA TRP A 137 -0.47 12.37 -3.59
C TRP A 137 -0.14 12.52 -5.08
N GLY A 138 0.84 11.77 -5.58
CA GLY A 138 1.17 11.74 -7.00
C GLY A 138 0.05 11.18 -7.87
N GLN A 139 -0.64 10.12 -7.42
CA GLN A 139 -1.81 9.56 -8.10
C GLN A 139 -3.00 10.54 -8.09
N VAL A 140 -3.22 11.26 -6.99
CA VAL A 140 -4.24 12.31 -6.90
C VAL A 140 -3.95 13.43 -7.90
N ALA A 141 -2.73 13.96 -7.90
CA ALA A 141 -2.32 15.02 -8.84
C ALA A 141 -2.43 14.55 -10.30
N LEU A 142 -1.99 13.33 -10.62
CA LEU A 142 -2.16 12.76 -11.96
C LEU A 142 -3.64 12.63 -12.34
N SER A 143 -4.50 12.27 -11.41
CA SER A 143 -5.93 12.12 -11.68
C SER A 143 -6.59 13.46 -12.02
N PHE A 144 -6.22 14.54 -11.33
CA PHE A 144 -6.69 15.90 -11.65
C PHE A 144 -6.16 16.40 -13.00
N VAL A 145 -4.93 16.05 -13.37
CA VAL A 145 -4.33 16.48 -14.64
C VAL A 145 -4.88 15.68 -15.83
N LEU A 146 -5.11 14.39 -15.64
CA LEU A 146 -5.58 13.47 -16.68
C LEU A 146 -7.11 13.42 -16.75
N GLU A 147 -7.82 14.13 -15.87
CA GLU A 147 -9.27 14.18 -15.87
C GLU A 147 -9.77 14.50 -17.28
N PRO A 148 -10.62 13.64 -17.89
CA PRO A 148 -11.24 13.98 -19.16
C PRO A 148 -12.05 15.24 -18.87
N ARG A 149 -11.79 16.33 -19.60
CA ARG A 149 -12.76 17.40 -19.68
C ARG A 149 -14.04 16.71 -20.14
N PHE A 150 -14.99 16.49 -19.25
CA PHE A 150 -16.34 16.07 -19.57
C PHE A 150 -16.98 17.25 -20.31
N VAL A 151 -16.53 17.50 -21.54
CA VAL A 151 -17.27 18.33 -22.47
C VAL A 151 -18.53 17.53 -22.71
N CYS A 152 -19.66 18.03 -22.22
CA CYS A 152 -20.96 17.58 -22.66
C CYS A 152 -21.00 17.74 -24.18
N LEU A 153 -20.76 16.66 -24.93
CA LEU A 153 -21.10 16.57 -26.33
C LEU A 153 -22.61 16.38 -26.41
N PHE A 154 -23.36 17.46 -26.22
CA PHE A 154 -24.69 17.59 -26.80
C PHE A 154 -24.49 18.20 -28.18
N HIS A 155 -24.66 17.38 -29.21
CA HIS A 155 -24.77 17.78 -30.60
C HIS A 155 -26.04 17.15 -31.17
#